data_AF-W6TUN8-F1
#
_entry.id   AF-W6TUN8-F1
#
_cell.length_a   1.000
_cell.length_b   1.000
_cell.length_c   1.000
_cell.angle_alpha   90.00
_cell.angle_beta   90.00
_cell.angle_gamma   90.00
#
_symmetry.space_group_name_H-M   'P 1'
#
loop_
_entity.id
_entity.type
_entity.pdbx_description
1 polymer ?
#
loop_
_entity_poly.entity_id
_entity_poly.type
_entity_poly.pdbx_seq_one_letter_code
_entity_poly.pdbx_strand_id
1 'polypeptide(L)'
;MENQMIFVRIATVADIKHVDEIVKETESSAIARGSGIAKRSPESVAQKIKEGKAVIAVTGRGEWVGFSYFEVWENNSFVSNSGLIVAPTFRNAGVAKAIKDRIFKISRRIYPEAKIFSITSGAAIMKMNAQLGFEPVTFDQITHDEHFWEGCKSCVNYNILEGKKRCNCLCTAMLFDPHKQNFNSYALTPASEKCEITLDCIACPKLSLAVGAEGTNAICSALTDILWFSEYTFPIESNLPDPVKMTVTNVNMDARQNCNSKECRFTVNIVYDHSYTEKEIINTIRNHTRCRFTVRQDVFNVSIIDDTVYEQQLVLNNC
;
A
#
# COMPACT_ATOMS: atom_id res chain seq x y z
N MET A 1 5.46 1.80 -23.10
CA MET A 1 5.21 0.68 -22.16
C MET A 1 3.79 0.86 -21.69
N GLU A 2 2.91 -0.11 -21.96
CA GLU A 2 1.53 -0.07 -21.47
C GLU A 2 1.53 0.14 -19.96
N ASN A 3 0.69 1.06 -19.48
CA ASN A 3 0.52 1.39 -18.08
C ASN A 3 -0.21 0.21 -17.40
N GLN A 4 0.49 -0.91 -17.20
CA GLN A 4 -0.07 -2.10 -16.60
C GLN A 4 -0.42 -1.80 -15.14
N MET A 5 -1.71 -1.98 -14.79
CA MET A 5 -2.17 -1.84 -13.41
C MET A 5 -1.48 -2.85 -12.52
N ILE A 6 -0.89 -2.37 -11.42
CA ILE A 6 -0.23 -3.18 -10.40
C ILE A 6 -1.04 -3.06 -9.11
N PHE A 7 -1.50 -4.19 -8.59
CA PHE A 7 -2.23 -4.30 -7.33
C PHE A 7 -1.26 -4.73 -6.25
N VAL A 8 -1.10 -3.91 -5.21
CA VAL A 8 -0.32 -4.24 -4.02
C VAL A 8 -1.27 -4.59 -2.89
N ARG A 9 -1.30 -5.86 -2.49
CA ARG A 9 -2.25 -6.36 -1.50
C ARG A 9 -1.64 -7.44 -0.63
N ILE A 10 -2.38 -7.86 0.39
CA ILE A 10 -2.02 -9.02 1.20
C ILE A 10 -2.08 -10.26 0.30
N ALA A 11 -1.06 -11.10 0.42
CA ALA A 11 -0.97 -12.34 -0.32
C ALA A 11 -2.01 -13.33 0.21
N THR A 12 -2.62 -14.06 -0.70
CA THR A 12 -3.63 -15.09 -0.45
C THR A 12 -3.07 -16.44 -0.83
N VAL A 13 -3.72 -17.53 -0.43
CA VAL A 13 -3.29 -18.89 -0.81
C VAL A 13 -3.19 -19.10 -2.33
N ALA A 14 -3.96 -18.35 -3.14
CA ALA A 14 -3.87 -18.39 -4.60
C ALA A 14 -2.53 -17.87 -5.15
N ASP A 15 -1.80 -17.07 -4.37
CA ASP A 15 -0.51 -16.49 -4.74
C ASP A 15 0.67 -17.44 -4.49
N ILE A 16 0.44 -18.59 -3.84
CA ILE A 16 1.48 -19.62 -3.63
C ILE A 16 2.10 -20.07 -4.95
N LYS A 17 1.35 -20.00 -6.06
CA LYS A 17 1.85 -20.28 -7.41
C LYS A 17 3.06 -19.41 -7.83
N HIS A 18 3.30 -18.27 -7.18
CA HIS A 18 4.42 -17.36 -7.47
C HIS A 18 5.65 -17.61 -6.60
N VAL A 19 5.59 -18.56 -5.66
CA VAL A 19 6.65 -18.76 -4.66
C VAL A 19 7.99 -19.11 -5.30
N ASP A 20 8.02 -20.01 -6.27
CA ASP A 20 9.27 -20.41 -6.94
C ASP A 20 9.90 -19.22 -7.68
N GLU A 21 9.06 -18.39 -8.30
CA GLU A 21 9.48 -17.16 -8.97
C GLU A 21 10.07 -16.14 -7.99
N ILE A 22 9.42 -15.94 -6.83
CA ILE A 22 9.88 -15.07 -5.75
C ILE A 22 11.25 -15.52 -5.22
N VAL A 23 11.39 -16.82 -4.92
CA VAL A 23 12.64 -17.37 -4.36
C VAL A 23 13.78 -17.25 -5.36
N LYS A 24 13.53 -17.64 -6.62
CA LYS A 24 14.51 -17.55 -7.70
C LYS A 24 14.97 -16.11 -7.92
N GLU A 25 14.04 -15.15 -7.97
CA GLU A 25 14.38 -13.74 -8.20
C GLU A 25 15.13 -13.12 -7.01
N THR A 26 14.82 -13.56 -5.79
CA THR A 26 15.55 -13.13 -4.58
C THR A 26 17.02 -13.53 -4.65
N GLU A 27 17.30 -14.77 -5.07
CA GLU A 27 18.67 -15.27 -5.22
C GLU A 27 19.38 -14.62 -6.42
N SER A 28 18.76 -14.58 -7.59
CA SER A 28 19.35 -13.98 -8.80
C SER A 28 19.70 -12.49 -8.59
N SER A 29 18.83 -11.73 -7.92
CA SER A 29 19.06 -10.32 -7.62
C SER A 29 20.18 -10.09 -6.62
N ALA A 30 20.42 -11.01 -5.69
CA ALA A 30 21.55 -10.91 -4.76
C ALA A 30 22.88 -11.16 -5.47
N ILE A 31 22.92 -12.20 -6.31
CA ILE A 31 24.08 -12.53 -7.15
C ILE A 31 24.42 -11.36 -8.07
N ALA A 32 23.43 -10.82 -8.80
CA ALA A 32 23.63 -9.72 -9.74
C ALA A 32 24.15 -8.43 -9.08
N ARG A 33 23.85 -8.20 -7.80
CA ARG A 33 24.34 -7.05 -7.01
C ARG A 33 25.67 -7.32 -6.30
N GLY A 34 26.19 -8.55 -6.35
CA GLY A 34 27.34 -8.96 -5.54
C GLY A 34 27.11 -8.81 -4.03
N SER A 35 25.84 -8.82 -3.60
CA SER A 35 25.44 -8.62 -2.22
C SER A 35 25.03 -9.94 -1.57
N GLY A 36 25.34 -10.15 -0.29
CA GLY A 36 24.79 -11.29 0.44
C GLY A 36 23.30 -11.15 0.72
N ILE A 37 22.54 -12.24 0.56
CA ILE A 37 21.17 -12.39 1.03
C ILE A 37 21.00 -13.76 1.69
N ALA A 38 20.23 -13.82 2.77
CA ALA A 38 19.76 -15.09 3.30
C ALA A 38 18.83 -15.76 2.27
N LYS A 39 19.10 -17.03 1.96
CA LYS A 39 18.25 -17.86 1.12
C LYS A 39 16.94 -18.16 1.85
N ARG A 40 15.87 -18.34 1.08
CA ARG A 40 14.53 -18.67 1.57
C ARG A 40 14.07 -19.90 0.85
N SER A 41 13.51 -20.86 1.59
CA SER A 41 12.91 -22.03 0.96
C SER A 41 11.51 -21.67 0.43
N PRO A 42 11.06 -22.30 -0.67
CA PRO A 42 9.68 -22.17 -1.14
C PRO A 42 8.65 -22.40 -0.02
N GLU A 43 8.88 -23.41 0.81
CA GLU A 43 7.99 -23.79 1.91
C GLU A 43 7.85 -22.67 2.94
N SER A 44 8.98 -22.04 3.31
CA SER A 44 8.99 -20.91 4.25
C SER A 44 8.18 -19.73 3.70
N VAL A 45 8.38 -19.37 2.42
CA VAL A 45 7.65 -18.26 1.78
C VAL A 45 6.15 -18.60 1.67
N ALA A 46 5.81 -19.81 1.23
CA ALA A 46 4.43 -20.26 1.14
C ALA A 46 3.73 -20.25 2.50
N GLN A 47 4.45 -20.60 3.58
CA GLN A 47 3.92 -20.55 4.93
C GLN A 47 3.59 -19.11 5.35
N LYS A 48 4.43 -18.11 5.04
CA LYS A 48 4.12 -16.69 5.32
C LYS A 48 2.89 -16.20 4.57
N ILE A 49 2.68 -16.67 3.35
CA ILE A 49 1.46 -16.39 2.58
C ILE A 49 0.24 -16.99 3.27
N LYS A 50 0.29 -18.27 3.68
CA LYS A 50 -0.82 -18.95 4.38
C LYS A 50 -1.18 -18.27 5.70
N GLU A 51 -0.19 -17.73 6.41
CA GLU A 51 -0.38 -17.03 7.68
C GLU A 51 -0.88 -15.58 7.53
N GLY A 52 -1.08 -15.07 6.31
CA GLY A 52 -1.46 -13.67 6.07
C GLY A 52 -0.34 -12.67 6.37
N LYS A 53 0.91 -13.14 6.48
CA LYS A 53 2.08 -12.32 6.85
C LYS A 53 2.87 -11.82 5.65
N ALA A 54 2.27 -11.78 4.47
CA ALA A 54 2.93 -11.44 3.22
C ALA A 54 2.13 -10.44 2.39
N VAL A 55 2.84 -9.57 1.69
CA VAL A 55 2.31 -8.62 0.72
C VAL A 55 2.87 -9.00 -0.65
N ILE A 56 1.98 -9.04 -1.64
CA ILE A 56 2.32 -9.33 -3.02
C ILE A 56 1.85 -8.18 -3.92
N ALA A 57 2.66 -7.90 -4.94
CA ALA A 57 2.28 -7.05 -6.06
C ALA A 57 2.05 -7.93 -7.29
N VAL A 58 0.90 -7.75 -7.95
CA VAL A 58 0.54 -8.48 -9.17
C VAL A 58 -0.07 -7.53 -10.22
N THR A 59 0.08 -7.85 -11.50
CA THR A 59 -0.61 -7.08 -12.56
C THR A 59 -2.11 -7.44 -12.62
N GLY A 60 -2.91 -6.66 -13.35
CA GLY A 60 -4.31 -7.01 -13.62
C GLY A 60 -4.53 -8.33 -14.38
N ARG A 61 -3.47 -8.91 -14.96
CA ARG A 61 -3.50 -10.25 -15.57
C ARG A 61 -3.01 -11.35 -14.62
N GLY A 62 -2.66 -10.99 -13.38
CA GLY A 62 -2.14 -11.92 -12.38
C GLY A 62 -0.67 -12.29 -12.56
N GLU A 63 0.11 -11.49 -13.31
CA GLU A 63 1.57 -11.64 -13.39
C GLU A 63 2.20 -11.12 -12.10
N TRP A 64 3.23 -11.82 -11.60
CA TRP A 64 3.94 -11.41 -10.40
C TRP A 64 4.82 -10.17 -10.65
N VAL A 65 4.79 -9.23 -9.72
CA VAL A 65 5.52 -7.96 -9.81
C VAL A 65 6.49 -7.82 -8.65
N GLY A 66 6.10 -8.23 -7.44
CA GLY A 66 6.95 -8.09 -6.26
C GLY A 66 6.35 -8.72 -5.02
N PHE A 67 7.16 -8.80 -3.97
CA PHE A 67 6.82 -9.51 -2.75
C PHE A 67 7.55 -8.92 -1.54
N SER A 68 6.96 -9.04 -0.35
CA SER A 68 7.61 -8.85 0.95
C SER A 68 6.80 -9.59 2.01
N TYR A 69 7.41 -9.92 3.13
CA TYR A 69 6.72 -10.56 4.26
C TYR A 69 7.24 -10.00 5.58
N PHE A 70 6.51 -10.28 6.66
CA PHE A 70 6.98 -10.03 8.01
C PHE A 70 6.99 -11.29 8.86
N GLU A 71 7.77 -11.25 9.93
CA GLU A 71 7.84 -12.29 10.97
C GLU A 71 7.83 -11.63 12.33
N VAL A 72 7.47 -12.41 13.35
CA VAL A 72 7.22 -11.93 14.70
C VAL A 72 8.14 -12.68 15.64
N TRP A 73 8.73 -11.95 16.59
CA TRP A 73 9.80 -12.44 17.45
C TRP A 73 9.55 -12.02 18.90
N GLU A 74 10.10 -12.78 19.84
CA GLU A 74 10.08 -12.47 21.28
C GLU A 74 8.69 -12.11 21.83
N ASN A 75 7.74 -13.05 21.71
CA ASN A 75 6.37 -12.88 22.21
C ASN A 75 5.69 -11.60 21.70
N ASN A 76 5.87 -11.30 20.42
CA ASN A 76 5.32 -10.12 19.73
C ASN A 76 5.98 -8.78 20.11
N SER A 77 7.12 -8.78 20.80
CA SER A 77 7.85 -7.54 21.10
C SER A 77 8.50 -6.93 19.85
N PHE A 78 8.86 -7.79 18.89
CA PHE A 78 9.49 -7.38 17.64
C PHE A 78 8.80 -7.97 16.41
N VAL A 79 8.80 -7.18 15.33
CA VAL A 79 8.39 -7.61 13.99
C VAL A 79 9.51 -7.29 13.00
N SER A 80 9.92 -8.27 12.20
CA SER A 80 10.90 -8.05 11.12
C SER A 80 10.20 -7.89 9.78
N ASN A 81 10.43 -6.78 9.08
CA ASN A 81 9.99 -6.63 7.69
C ASN A 81 11.10 -7.06 6.72
N SER A 82 10.84 -8.14 5.99
CA SER A 82 11.83 -8.93 5.24
C SER A 82 11.40 -9.23 3.81
N GLY A 83 12.36 -9.72 3.01
CA GLY A 83 12.07 -10.32 1.70
C GLY A 83 11.54 -9.36 0.63
N LEU A 84 11.76 -8.05 0.77
CA LEU A 84 11.33 -7.09 -0.26
C LEU A 84 12.09 -7.33 -1.56
N ILE A 85 11.35 -7.74 -2.60
CA ILE A 85 11.87 -8.03 -3.93
C ILE A 85 10.86 -7.55 -4.99
N VAL A 86 11.38 -7.02 -6.10
CA VAL A 86 10.58 -6.58 -7.25
C VAL A 86 11.20 -7.15 -8.52
N ALA A 87 10.37 -7.77 -9.34
CA ALA A 87 10.74 -8.31 -10.64
C ALA A 87 11.44 -7.25 -11.50
N PRO A 88 12.55 -7.57 -12.20
CA PRO A 88 13.38 -6.59 -12.90
C PRO A 88 12.61 -5.67 -13.86
N THR A 89 11.62 -6.22 -14.57
CA THR A 89 10.76 -5.52 -15.54
C THR A 89 9.89 -4.43 -14.93
N PHE A 90 9.60 -4.51 -13.63
CA PHE A 90 8.72 -3.57 -12.91
C PHE A 90 9.47 -2.65 -11.94
N ARG A 91 10.81 -2.64 -11.99
CA ARG A 91 11.63 -1.71 -11.19
C ARG A 91 11.43 -0.27 -11.68
N ASN A 92 11.70 0.69 -10.79
CA ASN A 92 11.52 2.12 -11.04
C ASN A 92 10.07 2.60 -11.26
N ALA A 93 9.08 1.72 -11.11
CA ALA A 93 7.65 2.08 -11.19
C ALA A 93 7.01 2.40 -9.81
N GLY A 94 7.81 2.65 -8.76
CA GLY A 94 7.32 2.94 -7.41
C GLY A 94 6.80 1.72 -6.63
N VAL A 95 6.76 0.53 -7.23
CA VAL A 95 6.23 -0.72 -6.65
C VAL A 95 6.89 -1.08 -5.32
N ALA A 96 8.23 -0.98 -5.23
CA ALA A 96 8.96 -1.33 -4.01
C ALA A 96 8.51 -0.47 -2.81
N LYS A 97 8.25 0.82 -3.06
CA LYS A 97 7.72 1.72 -2.03
C LYS A 97 6.31 1.34 -1.62
N ALA A 98 5.42 1.07 -2.60
CA ALA A 98 4.06 0.64 -2.30
C ALA A 98 4.01 -0.66 -1.48
N ILE A 99 4.83 -1.67 -1.83
CA ILE A 99 4.96 -2.90 -1.04
C ILE A 99 5.47 -2.59 0.37
N LYS A 100 6.50 -1.74 0.49
CA LYS A 100 7.11 -1.38 1.76
C LYS A 100 6.15 -0.63 2.70
N ASP A 101 5.40 0.32 2.16
CA ASP A 101 4.37 1.06 2.90
C ASP A 101 3.27 0.10 3.35
N ARG A 102 2.84 -0.81 2.47
CA ARG A 102 1.78 -1.78 2.78
C ARG A 102 2.19 -2.76 3.87
N ILE A 103 3.36 -3.39 3.75
CA ILE A 103 3.85 -4.36 4.75
C ILE A 103 4.07 -3.66 6.11
N PHE A 104 4.57 -2.43 6.12
CA PHE A 104 4.72 -1.65 7.35
C PHE A 104 3.37 -1.36 8.02
N LYS A 105 2.39 -0.87 7.26
CA LYS A 105 1.04 -0.58 7.78
C LYS A 105 0.37 -1.82 8.37
N ILE A 106 0.49 -2.97 7.71
CA ILE A 106 -0.09 -4.22 8.20
C ILE A 106 0.64 -4.67 9.47
N SER A 107 1.97 -4.65 9.50
CA SER A 107 2.74 -4.96 10.71
C SER A 107 2.32 -4.09 11.90
N ARG A 108 2.14 -2.77 11.69
CA ARG A 108 1.64 -1.83 12.71
C ARG A 108 0.21 -2.11 13.14
N ARG A 109 -0.67 -2.51 12.22
CA ARG A 109 -2.08 -2.82 12.53
C ARG A 109 -2.21 -4.08 13.38
N ILE A 110 -1.48 -5.14 13.02
CA ILE A 110 -1.56 -6.44 13.72
C ILE A 110 -0.76 -6.39 15.03
N TYR A 111 0.36 -5.68 15.05
CA TYR A 111 1.26 -5.57 16.21
C TYR A 111 1.54 -4.09 16.56
N PRO A 112 0.55 -3.37 17.12
CA PRO A 112 0.64 -1.93 17.39
C PRO A 112 1.67 -1.55 18.47
N GLU A 113 2.01 -2.45 19.37
CA GLU A 113 3.02 -2.19 20.41
C GLU A 113 4.41 -2.69 20.01
N ALA A 114 4.51 -3.51 18.96
CA ALA A 114 5.78 -4.09 18.56
C ALA A 114 6.71 -3.07 17.90
N LYS A 115 7.99 -3.17 18.21
CA LYS A 115 9.03 -2.49 17.45
C LYS A 115 9.24 -3.22 16.13
N ILE A 116 9.32 -2.47 15.03
CA ILE A 116 9.49 -3.05 13.70
C ILE A 116 10.92 -2.82 13.25
N PHE A 117 11.64 -3.87 12.89
CA PHE A 117 13.01 -3.74 12.38
C PHE A 117 13.14 -4.26 10.95
N SER A 118 14.16 -3.75 10.26
CA SER A 118 14.49 -4.14 8.89
C SER A 118 16.00 -4.09 8.71
N ILE A 119 16.56 -5.19 8.22
CA ILE A 119 18.00 -5.31 7.95
C ILE A 119 18.23 -5.25 6.45
N THR A 120 19.16 -4.40 6.01
CA THR A 120 19.46 -4.23 4.57
C THR A 120 20.89 -3.77 4.34
N SER A 121 21.46 -4.13 3.20
CA SER A 121 22.68 -3.53 2.65
C SER A 121 22.40 -2.49 1.56
N GLY A 122 21.14 -2.39 1.09
CA GLY A 122 20.75 -1.55 -0.03
C GLY A 122 20.28 -0.16 0.36
N ALA A 123 20.90 0.88 -0.20
CA ALA A 123 20.57 2.28 0.06
C ALA A 123 19.11 2.65 -0.27
N ALA A 124 18.53 2.06 -1.32
CA ALA A 124 17.12 2.27 -1.66
C ALA A 124 16.18 1.85 -0.52
N ILE A 125 16.46 0.71 0.13
CA ILE A 125 15.68 0.22 1.26
C ILE A 125 15.91 1.10 2.49
N MET A 126 17.15 1.53 2.73
CA MET A 126 17.45 2.45 3.84
C MET A 126 16.69 3.77 3.70
N LYS A 127 16.62 4.34 2.50
CA LYS A 127 15.83 5.56 2.23
C LYS A 127 14.34 5.36 2.48
N MET A 128 13.77 4.23 2.04
CA MET A 128 12.36 3.91 2.29
C MET A 128 12.08 3.69 3.78
N ASN A 129 12.98 3.01 4.49
CA ASN A 129 12.89 2.84 5.95
C ASN A 129 12.90 4.20 6.66
N ALA A 130 13.85 5.08 6.33
CA ALA A 130 13.92 6.41 6.95
C ALA A 130 12.65 7.24 6.71
N GLN A 131 12.04 7.16 5.51
CA GLN A 131 10.77 7.82 5.21
C GLN A 131 9.58 7.32 6.04
N LEU A 132 9.70 6.13 6.63
CA LEU A 132 8.71 5.51 7.50
C LEU A 132 9.06 5.67 8.99
N GLY A 133 10.07 6.48 9.33
CA GLY A 133 10.46 6.74 10.73
C GLY A 133 11.36 5.68 11.34
N PHE A 134 11.99 4.81 10.53
CA PHE A 134 13.00 3.89 11.03
C PHE A 134 14.34 4.62 11.21
N GLU A 135 15.00 4.36 12.33
CA GLU A 135 16.31 4.90 12.66
C GLU A 135 17.37 3.80 12.61
N PRO A 136 18.61 4.07 12.18
CA PRO A 136 19.71 3.11 12.26
C PRO A 136 20.01 2.72 13.70
N VAL A 137 20.14 1.42 13.97
CA VAL A 137 20.46 0.88 15.30
C VAL A 137 21.53 -0.21 15.22
N THR A 138 22.09 -0.57 16.38
CA THR A 138 22.96 -1.75 16.51
C THR A 138 22.14 -3.03 16.55
N PHE A 139 22.77 -4.18 16.29
CA PHE A 139 22.07 -5.48 16.30
C PHE A 139 21.59 -5.89 17.69
N ASP A 140 22.18 -5.33 18.75
CA ASP A 140 21.76 -5.52 20.13
C ASP A 140 20.39 -4.87 20.47
N GLN A 141 19.91 -3.96 19.61
CA GLN A 141 18.64 -3.25 19.81
C GLN A 141 17.47 -3.88 19.05
N ILE A 142 17.71 -4.96 18.31
CA ILE A 142 16.68 -5.75 17.63
C ILE A 142 16.56 -7.10 18.34
N THR A 143 15.89 -8.08 17.71
CA THR A 143 15.67 -9.38 18.34
C THR A 143 16.97 -10.14 18.64
N HIS A 144 17.01 -10.75 19.82
CA HIS A 144 18.01 -11.70 20.29
C HIS A 144 17.61 -13.17 20.03
N ASP A 145 16.44 -13.42 19.44
CA ASP A 145 15.98 -14.78 19.11
C ASP A 145 16.97 -15.49 18.17
N GLU A 146 17.46 -16.64 18.60
CA GLU A 146 18.46 -17.38 17.83
C GLU A 146 17.95 -17.80 16.46
N HIS A 147 16.67 -18.18 16.34
CA HIS A 147 16.07 -18.65 15.08
C HIS A 147 16.08 -17.57 14.01
N PHE A 148 15.93 -16.30 14.39
CA PHE A 148 16.09 -15.18 13.46
C PHE A 148 17.50 -15.17 12.86
N TRP A 149 18.52 -15.30 13.70
CA TRP A 149 19.92 -15.26 13.29
C TRP A 149 20.36 -16.51 12.53
N GLU A 150 19.70 -17.66 12.74
CA GLU A 150 19.92 -18.86 11.94
C GLU A 150 19.60 -18.64 10.47
N GLY A 151 18.62 -17.79 10.16
CA GLY A 151 18.30 -17.42 8.77
C GLY A 151 19.51 -16.83 8.02
N CYS A 152 20.41 -16.14 8.73
CA CYS A 152 21.62 -15.58 8.15
C CYS A 152 22.67 -16.63 7.78
N LYS A 153 22.60 -17.89 8.28
CA LYS A 153 23.59 -18.96 7.98
C LYS A 153 23.78 -19.23 6.50
N SER A 154 22.73 -18.99 5.71
CA SER A 154 22.74 -19.17 4.25
C SER A 154 23.33 -17.98 3.47
N CYS A 155 23.61 -16.86 4.13
CA CYS A 155 24.19 -15.68 3.52
C CYS A 155 25.71 -15.85 3.36
N VAL A 156 26.25 -15.44 2.21
CA VAL A 156 27.71 -15.47 1.94
C VAL A 156 28.54 -14.67 2.97
N ASN A 157 27.92 -13.75 3.71
CA ASN A 157 28.56 -12.92 4.72
C ASN A 157 28.39 -13.46 6.15
N TYR A 158 27.85 -14.67 6.34
CA TYR A 158 27.58 -15.22 7.67
C TYR A 158 28.83 -15.29 8.56
N ASN A 159 29.99 -15.64 7.99
CA ASN A 159 31.25 -15.69 8.73
C ASN A 159 31.64 -14.34 9.35
N ILE A 160 31.26 -13.21 8.72
CA ILE A 160 31.48 -11.87 9.27
C ILE A 160 30.58 -11.65 10.48
N LEU A 161 29.31 -12.03 10.39
CA LEU A 161 28.35 -11.92 11.49
C LEU A 161 28.81 -12.74 12.70
N GLU A 162 29.22 -13.98 12.46
CA GLU A 162 29.66 -14.91 13.49
C GLU A 162 30.99 -14.46 14.13
N GLY A 163 31.98 -14.08 13.31
CA GLY A 163 33.26 -13.55 13.79
C GLY A 163 33.12 -12.28 14.63
N LYS A 164 32.08 -11.48 14.36
CA LYS A 164 31.71 -10.29 15.16
C LYS A 164 30.71 -10.58 16.27
N LYS A 165 30.45 -11.85 16.60
CA LYS A 165 29.55 -12.28 17.68
C LYS A 165 28.15 -11.64 17.60
N ARG A 166 27.62 -11.50 16.38
CA ARG A 166 26.30 -10.88 16.09
C ARG A 166 26.19 -9.40 16.48
N CYS A 167 27.28 -8.69 16.78
CA CYS A 167 27.22 -7.26 17.11
C CYS A 167 26.90 -6.38 15.88
N ASN A 168 27.37 -6.79 14.69
CA ASN A 168 27.10 -6.13 13.42
C ASN A 168 27.49 -7.03 12.23
N CYS A 169 27.04 -6.64 11.03
CA CYS A 169 27.42 -7.24 9.75
C CYS A 169 27.59 -6.14 8.69
N LEU A 170 27.75 -6.51 7.41
CA LEU A 170 27.69 -5.56 6.28
C LEU A 170 26.28 -4.98 6.08
N CYS A 171 25.27 -5.58 6.69
CA CYS A 171 23.92 -5.05 6.69
C CYS A 171 23.73 -4.05 7.82
N THR A 172 22.95 -3.01 7.56
CA THR A 172 22.49 -2.03 8.54
C THR A 172 21.14 -2.46 9.08
N ALA A 173 21.02 -2.54 10.41
CA ALA A 173 19.73 -2.68 11.06
C ALA A 173 19.10 -1.28 11.21
N MET A 174 17.82 -1.19 10.90
CA MET A 174 17.02 0.00 11.16
C MET A 174 15.78 -0.41 11.94
N LEU A 175 15.39 0.41 12.91
CA LEU A 175 14.32 0.13 13.86
C LEU A 175 13.31 1.27 13.87
N PHE A 176 12.04 0.92 13.73
CA PHE A 176 10.91 1.77 14.05
C PHE A 176 10.44 1.41 15.45
N ASP A 177 10.50 2.38 16.36
CA ASP A 177 9.96 2.26 17.71
C ASP A 177 8.66 3.08 17.79
N PRO A 178 7.49 2.44 17.99
CA PRO A 178 6.22 3.16 18.04
C PRO A 178 6.10 4.13 19.20
N HIS A 179 6.85 3.93 20.28
CA HIS A 179 6.78 4.77 21.47
C HIS A 179 7.70 6.00 21.39
N LYS A 180 8.61 6.05 20.40
CA LYS A 180 9.54 7.17 20.20
C LYS A 180 9.14 8.13 19.09
N GLN A 181 8.03 7.87 18.41
CA GLN A 181 7.57 8.75 17.35
C GLN A 181 7.04 10.04 17.97
N ASN A 182 7.82 11.13 17.89
CA ASN A 182 7.31 12.47 18.09
C ASN A 182 6.18 12.68 17.07
N PHE A 183 4.97 13.00 17.53
CA PHE A 183 3.76 13.18 16.70
C PHE A 183 4.05 14.03 15.46
N ASN A 184 4.35 13.39 14.33
CA ASN A 184 4.40 14.06 13.04
C ASN A 184 4.07 13.09 11.90
N SER A 185 2.86 13.26 11.36
CA SER A 185 2.37 12.86 10.02
C SER A 185 2.13 11.39 9.64
N TYR A 186 2.39 10.39 10.49
CA TYR A 186 1.80 9.05 10.32
C TYR A 186 0.87 8.71 11.48
N ALA A 187 -0.10 9.59 11.72
CA ALA A 187 -1.27 9.20 12.49
C ALA A 187 -1.89 7.99 11.79
N LEU A 188 -1.67 6.81 12.38
CA LEU A 188 -2.61 5.73 12.25
C LEU A 188 -3.90 6.30 12.82
N THR A 189 -4.82 6.67 11.95
CA THR A 189 -6.20 6.85 12.35
C THR A 189 -6.60 5.57 13.07
N PRO A 190 -7.27 5.66 14.24
CA PRO A 190 -7.71 4.48 14.98
C PRO A 190 -8.45 3.53 14.04
N ALA A 191 -8.38 2.22 14.31
CA ALA A 191 -8.98 1.15 13.50
C ALA A 191 -10.52 1.24 13.27
N SER A 192 -11.14 2.35 13.68
CA SER A 192 -12.57 2.67 13.62
C SER A 192 -12.91 3.91 12.77
N GLU A 193 -11.95 4.69 12.29
CA GLU A 193 -12.24 5.86 11.44
C GLU A 193 -12.44 5.43 9.99
N LYS A 194 -13.69 5.49 9.54
CA LYS A 194 -14.03 5.33 8.13
C LYS A 194 -13.86 6.67 7.43
N CYS A 195 -13.13 6.66 6.33
CA CYS A 195 -13.02 7.79 5.42
C CYS A 195 -14.20 7.77 4.44
N GLU A 196 -14.61 8.94 3.95
CA GLU A 196 -15.69 9.10 2.99
C GLU A 196 -15.19 9.93 1.81
N ILE A 197 -15.52 9.51 0.59
CA ILE A 197 -15.36 10.32 -0.63
C ILE A 197 -16.63 10.25 -1.46
N THR A 198 -17.01 11.39 -2.04
CA THR A 198 -18.14 11.48 -2.96
C THR A 198 -17.64 11.71 -4.38
N LEU A 199 -18.12 10.89 -5.32
CA LEU A 199 -17.85 11.03 -6.75
C LEU A 199 -19.08 11.55 -7.49
N ASP A 200 -18.91 12.63 -8.23
CA ASP A 200 -19.89 13.11 -9.21
C ASP A 200 -19.55 12.53 -10.58
N CYS A 201 -20.38 11.60 -11.06
CA CYS A 201 -20.17 10.82 -12.27
C CYS A 201 -21.07 11.29 -13.42
N ILE A 202 -20.56 11.22 -14.63
CA ILE A 202 -21.20 11.62 -15.89
C ILE A 202 -20.98 10.50 -16.90
N ALA A 203 -22.06 9.82 -17.29
CA ALA A 203 -22.07 8.83 -18.36
C ALA A 203 -22.52 9.47 -19.67
N CYS A 204 -21.76 9.20 -20.74
CA CYS A 204 -22.05 9.67 -22.08
C CYS A 204 -22.61 8.53 -22.96
N PRO A 205 -23.39 8.84 -23.99
CA PRO A 205 -23.83 7.85 -24.95
C PRO A 205 -22.65 7.33 -25.76
N LYS A 206 -22.72 6.07 -26.20
CA LYS A 206 -21.71 5.51 -27.11
C LYS A 206 -22.20 5.58 -28.54
N LEU A 207 -21.42 6.22 -29.41
CA LEU A 207 -21.68 6.19 -30.85
C LEU A 207 -21.33 4.81 -31.40
N SER A 208 -22.22 4.23 -32.21
CA SER A 208 -21.93 3.01 -32.94
C SER A 208 -21.12 3.36 -34.20
N LEU A 209 -20.09 2.56 -34.49
CA LEU A 209 -19.29 2.67 -35.72
C LEU A 209 -19.93 1.92 -36.90
N ALA A 210 -20.98 1.14 -36.64
CA ALA A 210 -21.70 0.42 -37.67
C ALA A 210 -22.74 1.34 -38.33
N VAL A 211 -22.71 1.39 -39.67
CA VAL A 211 -23.64 2.19 -40.47
C VAL A 211 -25.07 1.72 -40.19
N GLY A 212 -25.91 2.62 -39.65
CA GLY A 212 -27.32 2.36 -39.36
C GLY A 212 -27.64 1.78 -37.98
N ALA A 213 -26.65 1.53 -37.12
CA ALA A 213 -26.88 1.07 -35.75
C ALA A 213 -27.05 2.27 -34.79
N GLU A 214 -28.12 2.28 -34.01
CA GLU A 214 -28.28 3.25 -32.94
C GLU A 214 -27.21 3.00 -31.86
N GLY A 215 -26.53 4.08 -31.46
CA GLY A 215 -25.57 4.03 -30.36
C GLY A 215 -26.21 3.67 -29.02
N THR A 216 -25.39 3.38 -28.00
CA THR A 216 -25.91 3.12 -26.65
C THR A 216 -26.32 4.43 -26.00
N ASN A 217 -27.57 4.54 -25.55
CA ASN A 217 -28.06 5.69 -24.77
C ASN A 217 -27.25 5.85 -23.48
N ALA A 218 -27.07 7.08 -23.01
CA ALA A 218 -26.28 7.35 -21.80
C ALA A 218 -26.84 6.69 -20.54
N ILE A 219 -28.16 6.48 -20.46
CA ILE A 219 -28.77 5.74 -19.37
C ILE A 219 -28.28 4.28 -19.34
N CYS A 220 -28.14 3.63 -20.49
CA CYS A 220 -27.63 2.26 -20.56
C CYS A 220 -26.13 2.20 -20.22
N SER A 221 -25.36 3.20 -20.64
CA SER A 221 -23.96 3.35 -20.20
C SER A 221 -23.87 3.53 -18.68
N ALA A 222 -24.72 4.40 -18.10
CA ALA A 222 -24.77 4.64 -16.66
C ALA A 222 -25.16 3.38 -15.87
N LEU A 223 -26.16 2.62 -16.34
CA LEU A 223 -26.60 1.38 -15.67
C LEU A 223 -25.47 0.34 -15.60
N THR A 224 -24.63 0.26 -16.63
CA THR A 224 -23.46 -0.65 -16.62
C THR A 224 -22.47 -0.25 -15.52
N ASP A 225 -22.15 1.04 -15.42
CA ASP A 225 -21.21 1.54 -14.41
C ASP A 225 -21.81 1.47 -12.99
N ILE A 226 -23.10 1.78 -12.82
CA ILE A 226 -23.85 1.68 -11.55
C ILE A 226 -23.88 0.24 -11.05
N LEU A 227 -24.10 -0.72 -11.95
CA LEU A 227 -24.06 -2.14 -11.60
C LEU A 227 -22.67 -2.52 -11.07
N TRP A 228 -21.61 -2.08 -11.75
CA TRP A 228 -20.25 -2.31 -11.27
C TRP A 228 -20.00 -1.70 -9.89
N PHE A 229 -20.44 -0.45 -9.64
CA PHE A 229 -20.35 0.17 -8.32
C PHE A 229 -21.11 -0.60 -7.23
N SER A 230 -22.17 -1.34 -7.59
CA SER A 230 -23.01 -2.07 -6.65
C SER A 230 -22.50 -3.49 -6.35
N GLU A 231 -21.83 -4.12 -7.32
CA GLU A 231 -21.39 -5.53 -7.21
C GLU A 231 -19.89 -5.67 -6.93
N TYR A 232 -19.07 -4.68 -7.28
CA TYR A 232 -17.62 -4.80 -7.13
C TYR A 232 -17.20 -4.78 -5.67
N THR A 233 -16.60 -5.88 -5.23
CA THR A 233 -16.03 -6.02 -3.89
C THR A 233 -14.52 -5.83 -3.97
N PHE A 234 -13.99 -4.87 -3.21
CA PHE A 234 -12.54 -4.68 -3.11
C PHE A 234 -11.91 -5.89 -2.42
N PRO A 235 -10.81 -6.45 -2.95
CA PRO A 235 -10.17 -7.62 -2.34
C PRO A 235 -9.84 -7.40 -0.86
N ILE A 236 -10.29 -8.28 0.02
CA ILE A 236 -10.00 -8.22 1.46
C ILE A 236 -9.55 -9.59 1.97
N GLU A 237 -8.89 -9.60 3.13
CA GLU A 237 -8.65 -10.82 3.88
C GLU A 237 -9.97 -11.48 4.29
N SER A 238 -9.98 -12.82 4.28
CA SER A 238 -11.14 -13.62 4.69
C SER A 238 -11.57 -13.29 6.13
N ASN A 239 -12.87 -13.12 6.36
CA ASN A 239 -13.53 -12.81 7.65
C ASN A 239 -13.44 -11.36 8.17
N LEU A 240 -13.01 -10.38 7.36
CA LEU A 240 -13.11 -8.96 7.71
C LEU A 240 -14.30 -8.27 7.00
N PRO A 241 -14.88 -7.21 7.60
CA PRO A 241 -15.93 -6.42 6.94
C PRO A 241 -15.38 -5.72 5.71
N ASP A 242 -16.21 -5.56 4.67
CA ASP A 242 -15.79 -4.96 3.40
C ASP A 242 -15.07 -3.62 3.63
N PRO A 243 -13.84 -3.48 3.12
CA PRO A 243 -12.98 -2.34 3.46
C PRO A 243 -13.40 -1.09 2.68
N VAL A 244 -14.17 -1.26 1.62
CA VAL A 244 -14.68 -0.20 0.77
C VAL A 244 -16.12 -0.55 0.45
N LYS A 245 -17.05 0.31 0.86
CA LYS A 245 -18.46 0.23 0.53
C LYS A 245 -18.81 1.38 -0.41
N MET A 246 -19.28 1.04 -1.59
CA MET A 246 -19.76 2.01 -2.58
C MET A 246 -21.29 2.03 -2.55
N THR A 247 -21.88 3.21 -2.66
CA THR A 247 -23.34 3.39 -2.65
C THR A 247 -23.73 4.50 -3.61
N VAL A 248 -24.52 4.15 -4.63
CA VAL A 248 -25.05 5.14 -5.57
C VAL A 248 -26.23 5.84 -4.89
N THR A 249 -26.16 7.16 -4.73
CA THR A 249 -27.12 7.94 -3.94
C THR A 249 -28.13 8.70 -4.78
N ASN A 250 -27.74 9.13 -5.99
CA ASN A 250 -28.60 9.91 -6.88
C ASN A 250 -28.32 9.57 -8.34
N VAL A 251 -29.36 9.55 -9.16
CA VAL A 251 -29.27 9.38 -10.62
C VAL A 251 -30.21 10.40 -11.26
N ASN A 252 -29.67 11.26 -12.10
CA ASN A 252 -30.41 12.31 -12.79
C ASN A 252 -30.13 12.25 -14.31
N MET A 253 -31.19 12.41 -15.08
CA MET A 253 -31.14 12.51 -16.53
C MET A 253 -31.60 13.91 -16.91
N ASP A 254 -30.71 14.69 -17.55
CA ASP A 254 -31.04 16.05 -17.98
C ASP A 254 -32.19 16.01 -19.00
N ALA A 255 -33.41 16.35 -18.55
CA ALA A 255 -34.64 16.24 -19.33
C ALA A 255 -35.11 17.58 -19.93
N ARG A 256 -34.28 18.63 -19.95
CA ARG A 256 -34.69 19.97 -20.42
C ARG A 256 -34.16 20.29 -21.82
N GLN A 257 -35.10 20.22 -22.78
CA GLN A 257 -35.20 20.89 -24.09
C GLN A 257 -33.97 20.95 -25.02
N ASN A 258 -34.09 20.27 -26.17
CA ASN A 258 -33.45 20.58 -27.46
C ASN A 258 -31.98 21.03 -27.43
N CYS A 259 -31.06 20.14 -27.08
CA CYS A 259 -29.67 20.20 -27.57
C CYS A 259 -29.00 18.83 -27.40
N ASN A 260 -28.04 18.51 -28.26
CA ASN A 260 -27.43 17.19 -28.49
C ASN A 260 -26.56 16.61 -27.34
N SER A 261 -26.90 16.87 -26.07
CA SER A 261 -26.20 16.33 -24.90
C SER A 261 -27.15 15.45 -24.08
N LYS A 262 -27.19 14.15 -24.39
CA LYS A 262 -27.90 13.13 -23.60
C LYS A 262 -26.94 12.58 -22.54
N GLU A 263 -26.49 13.36 -21.57
CA GLU A 263 -25.65 12.85 -20.49
C GLU A 263 -26.52 12.33 -19.33
N CYS A 264 -26.05 11.28 -18.65
CA CYS A 264 -26.67 10.78 -17.42
C CYS A 264 -25.71 11.06 -16.27
N ARG A 265 -26.19 11.77 -15.24
CA ARG A 265 -25.39 12.14 -14.07
C ARG A 265 -25.77 11.26 -12.89
N PHE A 266 -24.80 10.79 -12.13
CA PHE A 266 -25.08 10.04 -10.90
C PHE A 266 -23.99 10.30 -9.86
N THR A 267 -24.35 10.18 -8.59
CA THR A 267 -23.44 10.41 -7.48
C THR A 267 -23.18 9.09 -6.75
N VAL A 268 -21.91 8.82 -6.46
CA VAL A 268 -21.49 7.63 -5.72
C VAL A 268 -20.80 8.07 -4.44
N ASN A 269 -21.34 7.63 -3.31
CA ASN A 269 -20.69 7.75 -2.03
C ASN A 269 -19.82 6.52 -1.77
N ILE A 270 -18.60 6.73 -1.30
CA ILE A 270 -17.64 5.65 -1.05
C ILE A 270 -17.12 5.82 0.36
N VAL A 271 -17.43 4.84 1.19
CA VAL A 271 -16.96 4.76 2.57
C VAL A 271 -15.89 3.68 2.64
N TYR A 272 -14.69 4.00 3.11
CA TYR A 272 -13.57 3.08 3.14
C TYR A 272 -12.74 3.18 4.40
N ASP A 273 -12.02 2.11 4.74
CA ASP A 273 -11.08 2.06 5.86
C ASP A 273 -9.62 2.24 5.38
N HIS A 274 -8.69 2.23 6.32
CA HIS A 274 -7.24 2.31 6.10
C HIS A 274 -6.66 1.14 5.29
N SER A 275 -7.45 0.12 4.95
CA SER A 275 -7.02 -0.99 4.09
C SER A 275 -6.83 -0.54 2.65
N TYR A 276 -7.41 0.58 2.22
CA TYR A 276 -7.22 1.16 0.89
C TYR A 276 -6.96 2.66 0.96
N THR A 277 -6.13 3.17 0.06
CA THR A 277 -5.93 4.61 -0.11
C THR A 277 -6.92 5.19 -1.13
N GLU A 278 -7.25 6.47 -0.98
CA GLU A 278 -8.09 7.20 -1.93
C GLU A 278 -7.61 7.03 -3.39
N LYS A 279 -6.28 7.09 -3.59
CA LYS A 279 -5.67 6.91 -4.92
C LYS A 279 -5.90 5.52 -5.49
N GLU A 280 -5.81 4.47 -4.68
CA GLU A 280 -6.07 3.09 -5.12
C GLU A 280 -7.54 2.90 -5.50
N ILE A 281 -8.46 3.46 -4.71
CA ILE A 281 -9.90 3.40 -4.97
C ILE A 281 -10.25 4.15 -6.27
N ILE A 282 -9.82 5.41 -6.39
CA ILE A 282 -10.06 6.25 -7.58
C ILE A 282 -9.50 5.59 -8.84
N ASN A 283 -8.29 5.03 -8.75
CA ASN A 283 -7.70 4.34 -9.90
C ASN A 283 -8.47 3.06 -10.24
N THR A 284 -8.94 2.30 -9.26
CA THR A 284 -9.75 1.10 -9.50
C THR A 284 -11.04 1.46 -10.25
N ILE A 285 -11.73 2.52 -9.79
CA ILE A 285 -12.96 3.01 -10.40
C ILE A 285 -12.72 3.47 -11.84
N ARG A 286 -11.70 4.31 -12.08
CA ARG A 286 -11.36 4.81 -13.43
C ARG A 286 -11.11 3.72 -14.45
N ASN A 287 -10.64 2.54 -14.03
CA ASN A 287 -10.31 1.46 -14.94
C ASN A 287 -11.48 0.51 -15.23
N HIS A 288 -12.49 0.48 -14.36
CA HIS A 288 -13.63 -0.43 -14.53
C HIS A 288 -14.91 0.29 -14.97
N THR A 289 -14.98 1.61 -14.78
CA THR A 289 -16.11 2.41 -15.23
C THR A 289 -15.77 3.20 -16.49
N ARG A 290 -16.80 3.51 -17.26
CA ARG A 290 -16.68 4.31 -18.49
C ARG A 290 -17.13 5.75 -18.28
N CYS A 291 -17.82 6.02 -17.19
CA CYS A 291 -18.21 7.36 -16.78
C CYS A 291 -16.99 8.25 -16.50
N ARG A 292 -17.13 9.52 -16.85
CA ARG A 292 -16.22 10.57 -16.37
C ARG A 292 -16.65 10.91 -14.95
N PHE A 293 -15.72 11.14 -14.04
CA PHE A 293 -16.07 11.54 -12.68
C PHE A 293 -15.11 12.56 -12.10
N THR A 294 -15.61 13.34 -11.15
CA THR A 294 -14.86 14.28 -10.33
C THR A 294 -15.04 13.94 -8.86
N VAL A 295 -13.96 13.99 -8.08
CA VAL A 295 -14.03 13.88 -6.62
C VAL A 295 -14.58 15.19 -6.09
N ARG A 296 -15.66 15.14 -5.34
CA ARG A 296 -16.18 16.31 -4.62
C ARG A 296 -15.20 16.60 -3.49
N GLN A 297 -14.41 17.66 -3.63
CA GLN A 297 -13.59 18.15 -2.53
C GLN A 297 -14.53 18.83 -1.54
N ASP A 298 -14.68 18.23 -0.36
CA ASP A 298 -15.27 18.96 0.76
C ASP A 298 -14.35 20.14 1.07
N VAL A 299 -14.89 21.35 0.91
CA VAL A 299 -14.27 22.56 1.46
C VAL A 299 -14.43 22.44 2.97
N PHE A 300 -13.58 21.64 3.61
CA PHE A 300 -13.28 21.86 5.02
C PHE A 300 -12.53 23.19 5.08
N ASN A 301 -13.30 24.26 5.29
CA ASN A 301 -12.79 25.49 5.88
C ASN A 301 -12.15 25.08 7.20
N VAL A 302 -10.84 24.88 7.19
CA VAL A 302 -10.04 25.08 8.40
C VAL A 302 -10.18 26.56 8.69
N SER A 303 -11.08 26.91 9.61
CA SER A 303 -11.00 28.19 10.30
C SER A 303 -9.61 28.20 10.94
N ILE A 304 -8.71 28.96 10.33
CA ILE A 304 -7.46 29.39 10.94
C ILE A 304 -7.89 29.97 12.30
N ILE A 305 -7.50 29.29 13.37
CA ILE A 305 -7.53 29.86 14.70
C ILE A 305 -6.60 31.07 14.61
N ASP A 306 -7.19 32.22 14.83
CA ASP A 306 -6.57 33.54 14.83
C ASP A 306 -5.58 33.60 15.99
N ASP A 307 -4.30 33.29 15.74
CA ASP A 307 -3.21 33.45 16.70
C ASP A 307 -2.89 34.94 16.88
N THR A 308 -3.79 35.63 17.59
CA THR A 308 -3.55 36.95 18.17
C THR A 308 -2.77 36.83 19.48
N VAL A 309 -1.51 36.36 19.44
CA VAL A 309 -0.56 36.55 20.55
C VAL A 309 0.88 36.60 20.01
N TYR A 310 1.28 37.69 19.37
CA TYR A 310 2.71 38.05 19.22
C TYR A 310 2.91 39.57 19.08
N GLU A 311 2.30 40.35 19.97
CA GLU A 311 2.74 41.72 20.25
C GLU A 311 2.61 41.98 21.75
N GLN A 312 3.67 41.67 22.52
CA GLN A 312 4.02 42.37 23.77
C GLN A 312 5.32 41.78 24.36
N GLN A 313 6.45 42.07 23.71
CA GLN A 313 7.75 42.10 24.40
C GLN A 313 8.80 42.84 23.54
N LEU A 314 8.56 44.13 23.33
CA LEU A 314 9.56 45.07 22.81
C LEU A 314 9.26 46.50 23.28
N VAL A 315 9.08 46.67 24.59
CA VAL A 315 9.23 47.98 25.24
C VAL A 315 9.82 47.75 26.62
N LEU A 316 11.11 48.01 26.77
CA LEU A 316 11.80 48.61 27.92
C LEU A 316 13.31 48.39 27.71
N ASN A 317 13.96 49.38 27.09
CA ASN A 317 15.31 49.86 27.41
C ASN A 317 15.71 50.94 26.40
N ASN A 318 15.12 52.11 26.58
CA ASN A 318 15.71 53.41 26.26
C ASN A 318 15.36 54.35 27.41
N CYS A 319 16.02 54.12 28.55
CA CYS A 319 16.39 55.07 29.61
C CYS A 319 17.09 54.29 30.71
#